data_AF-A0A7J3TLV9-F1
#
_entry.id   AF-A0A7J3TLV9-F1
#
_cell.length_a   1.000
_cell.length_b   1.000
_cell.length_c   1.000
_cell.angle_alpha   90.00
_cell.angle_beta   90.00
_cell.angle_gamma   90.00
#
_symmetry.space_group_name_H-M   'P 1'
#
loop_
_entity.id
_entity.type
_entity.pdbx_description
1 polymer ?
#
loop_
_entity_poly.entity_id
_entity_poly.type
_entity_poly.pdbx_seq_one_letter_code
_entity_poly.pdbx_strand_id
1 'polypeptide(L)'
;LRDVELHPIIKESVMESEEVVLRVELSPSSVLANKKIGDIKLASQTGMWVSAIKRGERWIYDPGKNVELKGGDILFARGSREGMEHFLALASGEEKEI
;
A
#
# COMPACT_ATOMS: atom_id res chain seq x y z
N LEU A 1 3.62 -14.97 16.64
CA LEU A 1 4.54 -13.93 16.11
C LEU A 1 5.35 -13.41 17.30
N ARG A 2 6.65 -13.20 17.18
CA ARG A 2 7.41 -12.55 18.27
C ARG A 2 7.12 -11.06 18.19
N ASP A 3 6.53 -10.49 19.23
CA ASP A 3 6.49 -9.06 19.46
C ASP A 3 7.91 -8.60 19.82
N VAL A 4 8.70 -8.30 18.78
CA VAL A 4 9.97 -7.60 18.94
C VAL A 4 9.63 -6.12 18.78
N GLU A 5 9.59 -5.39 19.88
CA GLU A 5 9.57 -3.93 19.79
C GLU A 5 10.82 -3.49 19.03
N LEU A 6 10.60 -2.71 17.97
CA LEU A 6 11.70 -2.13 17.22
C LEU A 6 12.56 -1.30 18.18
N HIS A 7 13.86 -1.59 18.20
CA HIS A 7 14.79 -0.81 19.00
C HIS A 7 14.61 0.69 18.69
N PRO A 8 14.62 1.60 19.68
CA PRO A 8 14.32 3.03 19.48
C PRO A 8 15.06 3.67 18.29
N ILE A 9 16.35 3.36 18.13
CA ILE A 9 17.19 3.86 17.01
C ILE A 9 16.64 3.44 15.64
N ILE A 10 16.15 2.20 15.50
CA ILE A 10 15.59 1.71 14.23
C ILE A 10 14.27 2.43 13.95
N LYS A 11 13.45 2.64 14.98
CA LYS A 11 12.19 3.38 14.86
C LYS A 11 12.43 4.83 14.44
N GLU A 12 13.37 5.51 15.09
CA GLU A 12 13.73 6.90 14.77
C GLU A 12 14.26 7.02 13.34
N SER A 13 15.19 6.15 12.92
CA SER A 13 15.71 6.11 11.56
C SER A 13 14.62 5.85 10.49
N VAL A 14 13.64 4.97 10.78
CA VAL A 14 12.50 4.74 9.88
C VAL A 14 11.59 5.97 9.80
N MET A 15 11.44 6.72 10.91
CA MET A 15 10.61 7.93 10.92
C MET A 15 11.29 9.12 10.21
N GLU A 16 12.62 9.21 10.26
CA GLU A 16 13.43 10.22 9.58
C GLU A 16 13.60 9.97 8.07
N SER A 17 13.31 8.75 7.60
CA SER A 17 13.36 8.40 6.18
C SER A 17 12.34 9.19 5.35
N GLU A 18 12.78 9.64 4.17
CA GLU A 18 11.92 10.27 3.15
C GLU A 18 10.91 9.26 2.55
N GLU A 19 11.27 7.98 2.56
CA GLU A 19 10.38 6.88 2.23
C GLU A 19 9.65 6.36 3.46
N VAL A 20 8.33 6.19 3.33
CA VAL A 20 7.46 5.57 4.33
C VAL A 20 7.11 4.14 3.92
N VAL A 21 6.83 3.28 4.90
CA VAL A 21 6.24 1.96 4.69
C VAL A 21 4.93 1.90 5.45
N LEU A 22 3.85 1.48 4.78
CA LEU A 22 2.52 1.45 5.38
C LEU A 22 1.79 0.15 5.08
N ARG A 23 0.84 -0.15 5.97
CA ARG A 23 -0.14 -1.23 5.85
C ARG A 23 -1.52 -0.61 5.80
N VAL A 24 -2.26 -0.84 4.71
CA VAL A 24 -3.63 -0.33 4.53
C VAL A 24 -4.56 -1.45 4.08
N GLU A 25 -5.80 -1.43 4.56
CA GLU A 25 -6.86 -2.30 4.04
C GLU A 25 -7.55 -1.59 2.87
N LEU A 26 -7.64 -2.27 1.73
CA LEU A 26 -8.29 -1.74 0.54
C LEU A 26 -9.81 -1.82 0.69
N SER A 27 -10.46 -0.66 0.70
CA SER A 27 -11.91 -0.60 0.76
C SER A 27 -12.54 -1.26 -0.48
N PRO A 28 -13.61 -2.07 -0.34
CA PRO A 28 -14.37 -2.56 -1.48
C PRO A 28 -14.98 -1.45 -2.37
N SER A 29 -15.15 -0.23 -1.84
CA SER A 29 -15.65 0.93 -2.57
C SER A 29 -14.55 1.83 -3.15
N SER A 30 -13.28 1.42 -2.99
CA SER A 30 -12.12 2.10 -3.58
C SER A 30 -12.13 1.99 -5.09
N VAL A 31 -11.66 3.05 -5.75
CA VAL A 31 -11.43 3.07 -7.20
C VAL A 31 -10.32 2.13 -7.65
N LEU A 32 -9.46 1.68 -6.74
CA LEU A 32 -8.41 0.71 -7.04
C LEU A 32 -8.94 -0.73 -7.07
N ALA A 33 -10.11 -0.99 -6.47
CA ALA A 33 -10.69 -2.32 -6.38
C ALA A 33 -11.11 -2.85 -7.76
N ASN A 34 -10.88 -4.14 -7.98
CA ASN A 34 -11.13 -4.87 -9.23
C ASN A 34 -10.35 -4.32 -10.45
N LYS A 35 -9.25 -3.60 -10.21
CA LYS A 35 -8.32 -3.17 -11.27
C LYS A 35 -6.97 -3.87 -11.12
N LYS A 36 -6.30 -4.10 -12.24
CA LYS A 36 -4.91 -4.58 -12.23
C LYS A 36 -3.98 -3.44 -11.86
N ILE A 37 -2.93 -3.75 -11.09
CA ILE A 37 -1.90 -2.77 -10.69
C ILE A 37 -1.34 -2.01 -11.91
N GLY A 38 -1.13 -2.72 -13.03
CA GLY A 38 -0.62 -2.12 -14.27
C GLY A 38 -1.56 -1.13 -14.93
N ASP A 39 -2.87 -1.28 -14.75
CA ASP A 39 -3.88 -0.46 -15.42
C ASP A 39 -4.05 0.89 -14.71
N ILE A 40 -3.89 0.90 -13.39
CA ILE A 40 -4.02 2.10 -12.54
C ILE A 40 -2.74 2.93 -12.46
N LYS A 41 -1.59 2.39 -12.90
CA LYS A 41 -0.27 3.05 -12.83
C LYS A 41 0.01 3.68 -11.45
N LEU A 42 -0.39 2.98 -10.39
CA LEU A 42 -0.41 3.48 -9.01
C LEU A 42 0.89 4.17 -8.60
N ALA A 43 2.03 3.53 -8.84
CA ALA A 43 3.34 4.07 -8.51
C ALA A 43 3.68 5.37 -9.25
N SER A 44 3.19 5.55 -10.48
CA SER A 44 3.39 6.80 -11.23
C SER A 44 2.46 7.92 -10.78
N GLN A 45 1.25 7.59 -10.27
CA GLN A 45 0.24 8.57 -9.86
C GLN A 45 0.46 9.04 -8.42
N THR A 46 0.86 8.14 -7.53
CA THR A 46 1.02 8.44 -6.11
C THR A 46 2.46 8.40 -5.64
N GLY A 47 3.41 7.90 -6.43
CA GLY A 47 4.76 7.60 -5.93
C GLY A 47 4.82 6.38 -4.99
N MET A 48 3.70 5.70 -4.77
CA MET A 48 3.62 4.55 -3.85
C MET A 48 3.66 3.22 -4.60
N TRP A 49 4.57 2.34 -4.16
CA TRP A 49 4.75 1.00 -4.70
C TRP A 49 4.20 -0.06 -3.74
N VAL A 50 3.28 -0.91 -4.21
CA VAL A 50 2.77 -2.06 -3.44
C VAL A 50 3.80 -3.18 -3.48
N SER A 51 4.42 -3.47 -2.33
CA SER A 51 5.46 -4.50 -2.18
C SER A 51 4.88 -5.87 -1.81
N ALA A 52 3.74 -5.92 -1.14
CA ALA A 52 3.03 -7.16 -0.83
C ALA A 52 1.53 -6.96 -0.66
N ILE A 53 0.77 -8.02 -0.89
CA ILE A 53 -0.67 -8.08 -0.66
C ILE A 53 -0.95 -9.30 0.21
N LYS A 54 -1.67 -9.10 1.32
CA LYS A 54 -2.27 -10.18 2.10
C LYS A 54 -3.77 -10.26 1.77
N ARG A 55 -4.20 -11.43 1.28
CA ARG A 55 -5.59 -11.72 0.89
C ARG A 55 -6.07 -12.94 1.67
N GLY A 56 -6.82 -12.70 2.74
CA GLY A 56 -7.12 -13.74 3.74
C GLY A 56 -5.83 -14.35 4.29
N GLU A 57 -5.66 -15.65 4.16
CA GLU A 57 -4.46 -16.38 4.58
C GLU A 57 -3.33 -16.39 3.53
N ARG A 58 -3.58 -15.91 2.30
CA ARG A 58 -2.61 -15.92 1.22
C ARG A 58 -1.78 -14.65 1.19
N TRP A 59 -0.49 -14.79 0.91
CA TRP A 59 0.43 -13.70 0.59
C TRP A 59 0.78 -13.68 -0.89
N ILE A 60 0.88 -12.48 -1.45
CA ILE A 60 1.38 -12.19 -2.80
C ILE A 60 2.51 -11.18 -2.61
N TYR A 61 3.75 -11.62 -2.78
CA TYR A 61 4.93 -10.77 -2.70
C TYR A 61 5.32 -10.26 -4.07
N ASP A 62 5.86 -9.04 -4.12
CA ASP A 62 6.27 -8.36 -5.35
C ASP A 62 5.23 -8.49 -6.48
N PRO A 63 3.98 -8.01 -6.24
CA PRO A 63 2.88 -8.25 -7.15
C PRO A 63 3.14 -7.56 -8.50
N GLY A 64 3.22 -8.36 -9.57
CA GLY A 64 3.39 -7.83 -10.92
C GLY A 64 2.16 -7.10 -11.45
N LYS A 65 2.33 -6.41 -12.57
CA LYS A 65 1.31 -5.57 -13.23
C LYS A 65 -0.05 -6.24 -13.50
N ASN A 66 -0.09 -7.57 -13.61
CA ASN A 66 -1.31 -8.33 -13.92
C ASN A 66 -2.13 -8.70 -12.67
N VAL A 67 -1.61 -8.45 -11.46
CA VAL A 67 -2.33 -8.72 -10.22
C VAL A 67 -3.48 -7.75 -10.09
N GLU A 68 -4.69 -8.29 -9.95
CA GLU A 68 -5.91 -7.55 -9.66
C GLU A 68 -6.05 -7.32 -8.16
N LEU A 69 -6.21 -6.06 -7.76
CA LEU A 69 -6.50 -5.67 -6.38
C LEU A 69 -7.97 -5.92 -6.06
N LYS A 70 -8.26 -6.42 -4.86
CA LYS A 70 -9.62 -6.75 -4.42
C LYS A 70 -9.96 -6.06 -3.11
N GLY A 71 -11.21 -5.64 -2.95
CA GLY A 71 -11.70 -5.15 -1.66
C GLY A 71 -11.42 -6.16 -0.54
N GLY A 72 -10.93 -5.66 0.60
CA GLY A 72 -10.46 -6.48 1.73
C GLY A 72 -9.01 -6.96 1.60
N ASP A 73 -8.31 -6.65 0.51
CA ASP A 73 -6.86 -6.86 0.44
C ASP A 73 -6.15 -5.96 1.46
N ILE A 74 -5.17 -6.51 2.17
CA ILE A 74 -4.23 -5.70 2.95
C ILE A 74 -3.01 -5.43 2.10
N LEU A 75 -2.84 -4.17 1.72
CA LEU A 75 -1.73 -3.69 0.90
C LEU A 75 -0.59 -3.23 1.81
N PHE A 76 0.60 -3.73 1.53
CA PHE A 76 1.85 -3.21 2.07
C PHE A 76 2.50 -2.38 0.97
N ALA A 77 2.67 -1.09 1.22
CA ALA A 77 3.19 -0.15 0.24
C ALA A 77 4.35 0.66 0.82
N ARG A 78 5.24 1.11 -0.07
CA ARG A 78 6.33 2.02 0.26
C ARG A 78 6.45 3.12 -0.78
N GLY A 79 6.93 4.28 -0.39
CA GLY A 79 7.13 5.40 -1.31
C GLY A 79 7.30 6.71 -0.56
N SER A 80 7.21 7.84 -1.27
CA SER A 80 7.39 9.15 -0.67
C SER A 80 6.30 9.48 0.35
N ARG A 81 6.68 10.24 1.39
CA ARG A 81 5.71 10.75 2.36
C ARG A 81 4.61 11.61 1.71
N GLU A 82 4.94 12.39 0.69
CA GLU A 82 3.98 13.21 -0.08
C GLU A 82 2.92 12.34 -0.78
N GLY A 83 3.33 11.19 -1.29
CA GLY A 83 2.45 10.23 -1.98
C GLY A 83 1.50 9.44 -1.07
N MET A 84 1.82 9.40 0.23
CA MET A 84 1.13 8.58 1.21
C MET A 84 -0.33 8.99 1.37
N GLU A 85 -0.61 10.28 1.53
CA GLU A 85 -1.97 10.76 1.81
C GLU A 85 -2.91 10.48 0.62
N HIS A 86 -2.46 10.79 -0.59
CA HIS A 86 -3.19 10.47 -1.82
C HIS A 86 -3.44 8.97 -1.96
N PHE A 87 -2.42 8.14 -1.72
CA PHE A 87 -2.59 6.69 -1.75
C PHE A 87 -3.60 6.17 -0.72
N LEU A 88 -3.60 6.72 0.51
CA LEU A 88 -4.55 6.36 1.55
C LEU A 88 -5.98 6.77 1.17
N ALA A 89 -6.18 7.97 0.61
CA ALA A 89 -7.49 8.44 0.18
C ALA A 89 -8.08 7.56 -0.95
N LEU A 90 -7.24 7.17 -1.91
CA LEU A 90 -7.62 6.21 -2.95
C LEU A 90 -7.99 4.85 -2.35
N ALA A 91 -7.15 4.32 -1.43
CA ALA A 91 -7.33 2.99 -0.84
C ALA A 91 -8.54 2.90 0.10
N SER A 92 -8.84 3.94 0.88
CA SER A 92 -10.05 4.03 1.72
C SER A 92 -11.31 4.24 0.88
N GLY A 93 -11.16 4.74 -0.35
CA GLY A 93 -12.24 5.09 -1.24
C GLY A 93 -12.86 6.46 -0.91
N GLU A 94 -12.16 7.31 -0.16
CA GLU A 94 -12.50 8.72 -0.03
C GLU A 94 -12.37 9.42 -1.38
N GLU A 95 -11.29 9.13 -2.11
CA GLU A 95 -11.09 9.64 -3.45
C GLU A 95 -11.67 8.69 -4.50
N LYS A 96 -12.36 9.30 -5.48
CA LYS A 96 -13.18 8.59 -6.47
C LYS A 96 -12.60 8.62 -7.89
N GLU A 97 -11.40 9.17 -8.05
CA GLU A 97 -10.66 9.24 -9.31
C GLU A 97 -9.17 9.01 -9.04
N ILE A 98 -8.41 8.56 -10.05
CA ILE A 98 -6.95 8.30 -9.97
C ILE A 98 -6.24 9.29 -10.87
#